data_AF-A0A2V7FH94-F1
#
_entry.id   AF-A0A2V7FH94-F1
#
_cell.length_a   1.000
_cell.length_b   1.000
_cell.length_c   1.000
_cell.angle_alpha   90.00
_cell.angle_beta   90.00
_cell.angle_gamma   90.00
#
_symmetry.space_group_name_H-M   'P 1'
#
loop_
_entity.id
_entity.type
_entity.pdbx_description
1 polymer ?
#
loop_
_entity_poly.entity_id
_entity_poly.type
_entity_poly.pdbx_seq_one_letter_code
_entity_poly.pdbx_strand_id
1 'polypeptide(L)' 'MATIIVRNLDDEVAERLKLQARLRGTSLEQEARRLLTEGTKLSRKEIAAEAAAMRARQRPSTVSSVDLIREDRDR' A
#
# COMPACT_ATOMS: atom_id res chain seq x y z
N MET A 1 10.98 13.09 1.32
CA MET A 1 9.63 13.61 1.04
C MET A 1 9.51 13.80 -0.46
N ALA A 2 8.44 13.29 -1.06
CA ALA A 2 8.15 13.52 -2.48
C ALA A 2 7.05 14.59 -2.60
N THR A 3 7.10 15.38 -3.66
CA THR A 3 6.10 16.41 -3.96
C THR A 3 5.34 16.01 -5.23
N ILE A 4 4.02 16.10 -5.19
CA ILE A 4 3.14 15.80 -6.32
C ILE A 4 2.33 17.05 -6.63
N ILE A 5 2.26 17.42 -7.91
CA ILE A 5 1.38 18.48 -8.42
C ILE A 5 0.34 17.81 -9.31
N VAL A 6 -0.93 17.88 -8.90
CA VAL A 6 -2.06 17.39 -9.71
C VAL A 6 -2.57 18.58 -10.54
N ARG A 7 -2.30 18.56 -11.85
CA ARG A 7 -2.77 19.60 -12.79
C ARG A 7 -4.15 19.25 -13.33
N ASN A 8 -4.95 20.27 -13.64
CA ASN A 8 -6.31 20.13 -14.19
C ASN A 8 -7.18 19.21 -13.33
N LEU A 9 -7.08 19.33 -12.00
CA LEU A 9 -7.98 18.64 -11.09
C LEU A 9 -9.38 19.22 -11.26
N ASP A 10 -10.37 18.35 -11.40
CA ASP A 10 -11.77 18.71 -11.43
C ASP A 10 -12.13 19.58 -10.21
N ASP A 11 -12.74 20.74 -10.44
CA ASP A 11 -13.07 21.71 -9.41
C ASP A 11 -14.03 21.12 -8.37
N GLU A 12 -14.96 20.24 -8.78
CA GLU A 12 -15.86 19.56 -7.85
C GLU A 12 -15.11 18.58 -6.94
N VAL A 13 -14.04 17.96 -7.44
CA VAL A 13 -13.17 17.10 -6.62
C VAL A 13 -12.40 17.95 -5.61
N ALA A 14 -11.87 19.10 -6.04
CA ALA A 14 -11.17 20.02 -5.16
C ALA A 14 -12.07 20.55 -4.03
N GLU A 15 -13.31 20.92 -4.33
CA GLU A 15 -14.28 21.39 -3.33
C GLU A 15 -14.70 20.29 -2.35
N ARG A 16 -14.94 19.06 -2.84
CA ARG A 16 -15.21 17.92 -1.96
C ARG A 16 -14.05 17.63 -1.01
N LEU A 17 -12.82 17.71 -1.49
CA LEU A 17 -11.64 17.49 -0.66
C LEU A 17 -11.49 18.57 0.43
N LYS A 18 -11.74 19.85 0.09
CA LYS A 18 -11.77 20.95 1.07
C LYS A 18 -12.84 20.74 2.13
N LEU A 19 -14.04 20.30 1.72
CA LEU A 19 -15.13 20.02 2.65
C LEU A 19 -14.76 18.86 3.59
N GLN A 20 -14.18 17.78 3.09
CA GLN A 20 -13.72 16.64 3.89
C GLN A 20 -12.68 17.06 4.94
N ALA A 21 -11.70 17.87 4.53
CA ALA A 21 -10.68 18.40 5.44
C ALA A 21 -11.31 19.26 6.56
N ARG A 22 -12.26 20.15 6.22
CA ARG A 22 -13.00 20.96 7.19
C ARG A 22 -13.79 20.11 8.18
N LEU A 23 -14.54 19.11 7.70
CA LEU A 23 -15.33 18.22 8.54
C LEU A 23 -14.47 17.40 9.52
N ARG A 24 -13.23 17.08 9.13
CA ARG A 24 -12.26 16.36 9.98
C ARG A 24 -11.41 17.29 10.86
N GLY A 25 -11.51 18.61 10.70
CA GLY A 25 -10.67 19.57 11.42
C GLY A 25 -9.19 19.49 11.04
N THR A 26 -8.86 19.06 9.81
CA THR A 26 -7.49 18.90 9.32
C THR A 26 -7.20 19.85 8.15
N SER A 27 -5.92 20.01 7.80
CA SER A 27 -5.54 20.75 6.60
C SER A 27 -5.88 19.98 5.33
N LEU A 28 -6.05 20.71 4.22
CA LEU A 28 -6.28 20.11 2.89
C LEU A 28 -5.16 19.13 2.50
N GLU A 29 -3.91 19.52 2.77
CA GLU A 29 -2.74 18.69 2.49
C GLU A 29 -2.75 17.40 3.31
N GLN A 30 -3.10 17.49 4.60
CA GLN A 30 -3.16 16.34 5.48
C GLN A 30 -4.25 15.36 5.03
N GLU A 31 -5.41 15.87 4.61
CA GLU A 31 -6.49 15.04 4.08
C GLU A 31 -6.10 14.40 2.75
N ALA A 32 -5.47 15.14 1.84
CA ALA A 32 -4.94 14.61 0.59
C ALA A 32 -3.92 13.49 0.85
N ARG A 33 -3.00 13.70 1.79
CA ARG A 33 -2.00 12.69 2.18
C ARG A 33 -2.67 11.44 2.76
N ARG A 34 -3.70 11.60 3.60
CA ARG A 34 -4.47 10.48 4.17
C ARG A 34 -5.12 9.66 3.07
N LEU A 35 -5.83 10.30 2.14
CA LEU A 35 -6.49 9.63 1.03
C LEU A 35 -5.51 8.93 0.09
N LEU A 36 -4.38 9.57 -0.23
CA LEU A 36 -3.32 8.92 -1.00
C LEU A 36 -2.78 7.69 -0.26
N THR A 37 -2.48 7.83 1.03
CA THR A 37 -1.97 6.72 1.85
C THR A 37 -2.95 5.56 1.91
N GLU A 38 -4.25 5.85 2.10
CA GLU A 38 -5.29 4.83 2.13
C GLU A 38 -5.53 4.20 0.75
N GLY A 39 -5.59 5.03 -0.30
CA GLY A 39 -5.83 4.59 -1.68
C GLY A 39 -4.68 3.79 -2.28
N THR A 40 -3.46 3.97 -1.78
CA THR A 40 -2.29 3.17 -2.20
C THR A 40 -2.08 1.90 -1.38
N LYS A 41 -2.87 1.65 -0.34
CA LYS A 41 -2.77 0.39 0.42
C LYS A 41 -3.29 -0.74 -0.45
N LEU A 42 -2.41 -1.69 -0.78
CA LEU A 42 -2.81 -2.98 -1.32
C LEU A 42 -3.71 -3.68 -0.29
N SER A 43 -4.89 -4.09 -0.73
CA SER A 43 -5.76 -4.93 0.07
C SER A 43 -5.11 -6.28 0.33
N ARG A 44 -5.48 -6.95 1.42
CA ARG A 44 -5.00 -8.32 1.71
C ARG A 44 -5.25 -9.28 0.54
N LYS A 45 -6.33 -9.08 -0.20
CA LYS A 45 -6.68 -9.87 -1.39
C LYS A 45 -5.68 -9.63 -2.52
N GLU A 46 -5.32 -8.37 -2.79
CA GLU A 46 -4.33 -8.03 -3.82
C GLU A 46 -2.93 -8.52 -3.43
N ILE A 47 -2.55 -8.40 -2.16
CA ILE A 47 -1.30 -8.95 -1.65
C ILE A 47 -1.26 -10.48 -1.84
N ALA A 48 -2.35 -11.17 -1.49
CA ALA A 48 -2.44 -12.62 -1.64
C ALA A 48 -2.39 -13.05 -3.12
N ALA A 49 -3.05 -12.30 -4.00
CA ALA A 49 -3.02 -12.54 -5.44
C ALA A 49 -1.61 -12.35 -6.02
N GLU A 50 -0.91 -11.28 -5.64
CA GLU A 50 0.46 -11.03 -6.07
C GLU A 50 1.42 -12.11 -5.55
N ALA A 51 1.29 -12.51 -4.28
CA ALA A 51 2.06 -13.61 -3.70
C ALA A 51 1.81 -14.96 -4.42
N ALA A 52 0.56 -15.22 -4.82
CA ALA A 52 0.23 -16.41 -5.61
C ALA A 52 0.84 -16.35 -7.01
N ALA A 53 0.80 -15.18 -7.67
CA ALA A 53 1.42 -14.98 -8.98
C ALA A 53 2.95 -15.14 -8.91
N MET A 54 3.59 -14.63 -7.86
CA MET A 54 5.02 -14.85 -7.60
C MET A 54 5.33 -16.34 -7.40
N ARG A 55 4.53 -17.07 -6.59
CA ARG A 55 4.71 -18.51 -6.39
C ARG A 55 4.56 -19.30 -7.69
N ALA A 56 3.60 -18.95 -8.54
CA ALA A 56 3.39 -19.63 -9.82
C ALA A 56 4.57 -19.45 -10.80
N ARG A 57 5.33 -18.36 -10.68
CA ARG A 57 6.55 -18.10 -11.48
C ARG A 57 7.79 -18.84 -10.95
N GLN A 58 7.75 -19.40 -9.76
CA GLN A 58 8.89 -20.08 -9.12
C GLN A 58 8.81 -21.59 -9.33
N ARG A 59 9.98 -22.24 -9.41
CA ARG A 59 10.04 -23.70 -9.37
C ARG A 59 9.71 -24.19 -7.95
N PRO A 60 8.93 -25.27 -7.80
CA PRO A 60 8.73 -25.90 -6.50
C PRO A 60 10.08 -26.26 -5.87
N SER A 61 10.26 -25.88 -4.60
CA SER A 61 11.41 -26.30 -3.80
C SER A 61 10.96 -27.36 -2.80
N THR A 62 11.75 -28.43 -2.67
CA THR A 62 11.59 -29.43 -1.62
C THR A 62 12.36 -29.07 -0.35
N VAL A 63 13.13 -27.97 -0.38
CA VAL A 63 13.90 -27.51 0.77
C VAL A 63 12.96 -26.89 1.81
N SER A 64 12.96 -27.46 3.00
CA SER A 64 12.24 -26.94 4.14
C SER A 64 13.02 -25.80 4.78
N SER A 65 12.43 -24.60 4.80
CA SER A 65 13.01 -23.46 5.51
C SER A 65 13.13 -23.70 7.01
N VAL A 66 12.24 -24.52 7.59
CA VAL A 66 12.25 -24.88 9.01
C VAL A 66 13.51 -25.68 9.35
N ASP A 67 13.91 -26.59 8.47
CA ASP A 67 15.09 -27.43 8.69
C ASP A 67 16.37 -26.59 8.63
N LEU A 68 16.46 -25.66 7.66
CA LEU A 68 17.57 -24.72 7.56
C LEU A 68 17.69 -23.79 8.77
N ILE A 69 16.57 -23.27 9.28
CA ILE A 69 16.57 -22.41 10.47
C ILE A 69 17.03 -23.17 11.71
N ARG A 70 16.63 -24.45 11.85
CA ARG A 70 17.06 -25.29 12.97
C ARG A 70 18.55 -25.62 12.88
N GLU A 71 19.04 -25.95 11.69
CA GLU A 71 20.46 -26.18 11.44
C GLU A 71 21.31 -24.95 11.82
N ASP A 72 20.88 -23.74 11.45
CA ASP A 72 21.59 -22.50 11.78
C ASP A 72 21.57 -22.18 13.28
N ARG A 73 20.44 -22.47 13.97
CA ARG A 73 20.31 -22.29 15.42
C ARG A 73 21.17 -23.25 16.23
N ASP A 74 21.28 -24.50 15.77
CA ASP A 74 21.95 -25.59 16.50
C ASP A 74 23.47 -25.65 16.23
N ARG A 75 23.99 -24.69 15.45
CA ARG A 75 25.40 -24.50 15.10
C ARG A 75 26.10 -23.53 16.04
#